data_AF-V8N5B8-F1
#
_entry.id   AF-V8N5B8-F1
#
_cell.length_a   1.000
_cell.length_b   1.000
_cell.length_c   1.000
_cell.angle_alpha   90.00
_cell.angle_beta   90.00
_cell.angle_gamma   90.00
#
_symmetry.space_group_name_H-M   'P 1'
#
loop_
_entity.id
_entity.type
_entity.pdbx_description
1 polymer ?
#
loop_
_entity_poly.entity_id
_entity_poly.type
_entity_poly.pdbx_seq_one_letter_code
_entity_poly.pdbx_strand_id
1 'polypeptide(L)' 'MARMELFLFLTILLRSFKFQLPEGVRELSLEPIVGLSLHPRPYKLCAVPHCRT' A
#
# COMPACT_ATOMS: atom_id res chain seq x y z
N MET A 1 7.19 -12.94 -15.32
CA MET A 1 5.77 -12.76 -14.94
C MET A 1 5.59 -11.61 -13.93
N ALA A 2 6.39 -11.54 -12.86
CA ALA A 2 6.34 -10.52 -11.80
C ALA A 2 6.06 -9.06 -12.21
N ARG A 3 6.65 -8.56 -13.31
CA ARG A 3 6.38 -7.18 -13.79
C ARG A 3 4.91 -6.96 -14.15
N MET A 4 4.30 -7.92 -14.84
CA MET A 4 2.89 -7.85 -15.25
C MET A 4 1.97 -8.01 -14.04
N GLU A 5 2.28 -8.97 -13.17
CA GLU A 5 1.48 -9.23 -11.96
C GLU A 5 1.49 -8.03 -11.01
N LEU A 6 2.66 -7.44 -10.77
CA LEU A 6 2.78 -6.21 -9.97
C LEU A 6 2.05 -5.04 -10.62
N PHE A 7 2.18 -4.87 -11.94
CA PHE A 7 1.47 -3.81 -12.66
C PHE A 7 -0.04 -3.96 -12.53
N LEU A 8 -0.58 -5.15 -12.79
CA LEU A 8 -2.02 -5.42 -12.69
C LEU A 8 -2.51 -5.26 -11.25
N PHE A 9 -1.81 -5.85 -10.28
CA PHE A 9 -2.17 -5.75 -8.86
C PHE A 9 -2.23 -4.29 -8.39
N LEU A 10 -1.17 -3.52 -8.63
CA LEU A 10 -1.10 -2.13 -8.21
C LEU A 10 -2.12 -1.25 -8.93
N THR A 11 -2.26 -1.39 -10.24
CA THR A 11 -3.22 -0.55 -11.00
C THR A 11 -4.67 -0.86 -10.66
N ILE A 12 -5.04 -2.13 -10.45
CA ILE A 12 -6.39 -2.51 -10.02
C ILE A 12 -6.69 -1.91 -8.64
N LEU A 13 -5.76 -2.02 -7.70
CA LEU A 13 -5.93 -1.47 -6.36
C LEU A 13 -6.07 0.05 -6.37
N LEU A 14 -5.16 0.75 -7.05
CA LEU A 14 -5.18 2.22 -7.10
C LEU A 14 -6.40 2.77 -7.87
N ARG A 15 -6.91 2.03 -8.85
CA ARG A 15 -8.14 2.41 -9.59
C ARG A 15 -9.42 2.16 -8.81
N SER A 16 -9.36 1.29 -7.80
CA SER A 16 -10.53 0.87 -7.01
C SER A 16 -10.58 1.56 -5.66
N PHE A 17 -9.43 1.86 -5.05
CA PHE A 17 -9.33 2.38 -3.69
C PHE A 17 -8.43 3.61 -3.59
N LYS A 18 -8.86 4.57 -2.79
CA LYS A 18 -8.00 5.63 -2.28
C LYS A 18 -7.39 5.14 -0.97
N PHE A 19 -6.07 5.00 -0.94
CA PHE A 19 -5.33 4.62 0.26
C PHE A 19 -5.08 5.86 1.13
N GLN A 20 -5.34 5.73 2.42
CA GLN A 20 -5.19 6.81 3.41
C GLN A 20 -4.54 6.24 4.67
N LEU A 21 -3.87 7.10 5.43
CA LEU A 21 -3.40 6.74 6.76
C LEU A 21 -4.59 6.62 7.72
N PRO A 22 -4.54 5.70 8.69
CA PRO A 22 -5.52 5.67 9.78
C PRO A 22 -5.53 7.00 10.55
N GLU A 23 -6.67 7.32 11.17
CA GLU A 23 -6.79 8.53 11.98
C GLU A 23 -5.70 8.59 13.08
N GLY A 24 -5.10 9.77 13.24
CA GLY A 24 -4.02 9.99 14.22
C GLY A 24 -2.62 9.59 13.75
N VAL A 25 -2.47 8.85 12.64
CA VAL A 25 -1.16 8.52 12.05
C VAL A 25 -0.74 9.61 11.07
N ARG A 26 0.32 10.35 11.40
CA ARG A 26 0.86 11.44 10.55
C ARG A 26 1.96 10.97 9.61
N GLU A 27 2.76 10.00 10.03
CA GLU A 27 3.93 9.54 9.29
C GLU A 27 4.14 8.03 9.48
N LEU A 28 4.67 7.37 8.44
CA LEU A 28 5.07 5.97 8.47
C LEU A 28 6.58 5.88 8.63
N SER A 29 7.05 4.94 9.45
CA SER A 29 8.47 4.65 9.57
C SER A 29 9.04 4.18 8.23
N LEU A 30 10.00 4.92 7.68
CA LEU A 30 10.74 4.56 6.47
C LEU A 30 11.92 3.62 6.73
N GLU A 31 12.23 3.34 8.01
CA GLU A 31 13.27 2.40 8.39
C GLU A 31 12.91 0.98 7.92
N PRO A 32 13.73 0.36 7.04
CA PRO A 32 13.52 -1.02 6.62
C PRO A 32 13.94 -2.00 7.73
N ILE A 33 13.29 -3.16 7.77
CA ILE A 33 13.78 -4.31 8.51
C ILE A 33 14.72 -5.08 7.58
N VAL A 34 15.96 -5.26 8.01
CA VAL A 34 17.00 -5.98 7.27
C VAL A 34 16.96 -7.46 7.67
N GLY A 35 16.75 -8.35 6.70
CA GLY A 35 16.78 -9.80 6.87
C GLY A 35 17.19 -10.47 5.57
N LEU A 36 16.60 -11.64 5.25
CA LEU A 36 16.80 -12.28 3.94
C LEU A 36 16.34 -11.38 2.77
N SER A 37 15.31 -10.56 3.01
CA SER A 37 14.85 -9.51 2.12
C SER A 37 14.66 -8.20 2.88
N LEU A 38 14.77 -7.07 2.18
CA LEU A 38 14.43 -5.75 2.71
C LEU A 38 12.91 -5.56 2.66
N HIS A 39 12.29 -5.34 3.81
CA HIS A 39 10.85 -5.11 3.91
C HIS A 39 10.55 -3.99 4.90
N PRO A 40 9.43 -3.26 4.72
CA PRO A 40 9.05 -2.21 5.65
C PRO A 40 8.61 -2.81 6.99
N ARG A 41 8.58 -1.97 8.04
CA ARG A 41 7.91 -2.33 9.28
C ARG A 41 6.41 -2.54 9.05
N PRO A 42 5.74 -3.44 9.79
CA PRO A 42 4.29 -3.62 9.67
C PRO A 42 3.52 -2.31 9.95
N TYR A 43 2.62 -1.93 9.05
CA TYR A 43 1.75 -0.77 9.20
C TYR A 43 0.33 -1.06 8.69
N LYS A 44 -0.63 -0.23 9.11
CA LYS A 44 -2.02 -0.30 8.66
C LYS A 44 -2.33 0.86 7.70
N LEU A 45 -3.21 0.58 6.73
CA LEU A 45 -3.76 1.58 5.81
C LEU A 45 -5.27 1.44 5.74
N CYS A 46 -5.96 2.55 5.50
CA CYS A 46 -7.37 2.58 5.16
C CYS A 46 -7.52 2.53 3.64
N ALA A 47 -8.21 1.52 3.11
CA ALA A 47 -8.55 1.42 1.70
C ALA A 47 -10.00 1.87 1.50
N VAL A 48 -10.19 3.11 1.04
CA VAL A 48 -11.53 3.68 0.83
C VAL A 48 -11.94 3.44 -0.62
N PRO A 49 -13.04 2.72 -0.90
CA PRO A 49 -13.50 2.52 -2.28
C PRO A 49 -13.74 3.85 -2.98
N HIS A 50 -13.34 3.94 -4.25
CA HIS A 50 -13.79 5.04 -5.10
C HIS A 50 -15.29 4.85 -5.36
N CYS A 51 -16.09 5.83 -4.96
CA CYS A 51 -17.46 5.92 -5.44
C CYS A 51 -17.40 6.13 -6.95
N ARG A 52 -17.75 5.09 -7.71
CA ARG A 52 -18.03 5.23 -9.14
C ARG A 52 -19.49 5.65 -9.24
N THR A 53 -19.71 6.94 -9.46
CA THR A 53 -21.00 7.46 -9.97
C THR A 53 -21.42 6.71 -11.22
#